data_AF-A0A7C4FBW0-F1
#
_entry.id   AF-A0A7C4FBW0-F1
#
_cell.length_a   1.000
_cell.length_b   1.000
_cell.length_c   1.000
_cell.angle_alpha   90.00
_cell.angle_beta   90.00
_cell.angle_gamma   90.00
#
_symmetry.space_group_name_H-M   'P 1'
#
loop_
_entity.id
_entity.type
_entity.pdbx_description
1 polymer ?
#
loop_
_entity_poly.entity_id
_entity_poly.type
_entity_poly.pdbx_seq_one_letter_code
_entity_poly.pdbx_strand_id
1 'polypeptide(L)'
;MSKDQVIGAILMIISVIVIVVYIWLTFLPPWPNIDIVVLKLTGTVAIGGVFGVLAWIGYTLATTPPPKPIEEIEKEIEKEVKEEKPIEEKPVEEKKE
;
A
#
# COMPACT_ATOMS: atom_id res chain seq x y z
N MET A 1 10.75 -9.35 -31.80
CA MET A 1 10.79 -9.20 -30.33
C MET A 1 9.36 -9.30 -29.82
N SER A 2 9.11 -10.00 -28.71
CA SER A 2 7.79 -9.98 -28.08
C SER A 2 7.49 -8.57 -27.56
N LYS A 3 6.21 -8.19 -27.47
CA LYS A 3 5.80 -6.86 -26.99
C LYS A 3 6.40 -6.58 -25.60
N ASP A 4 6.42 -7.60 -24.75
CA ASP A 4 6.97 -7.52 -23.40
C ASP A 4 8.49 -7.30 -23.40
N GLN A 5 9.22 -7.94 -24.32
CA GLN A 5 10.66 -7.75 -24.46
C GLN A 5 11.00 -6.34 -24.96
N VAL A 6 10.17 -5.75 -25.83
CA VAL A 6 10.35 -4.36 -26.28
C VAL A 6 10.11 -3.38 -25.14
N ILE A 7 9.05 -3.57 -24.36
CA ILE A 7 8.75 -2.74 -23.19
C ILE A 7 9.87 -2.85 -22.16
N GLY A 8 10.35 -4.06 -21.88
CA GLY A 8 11.47 -4.29 -20.97
C GLY A 8 12.75 -3.61 -21.45
N ALA A 9 13.07 -3.70 -22.75
CA ALA A 9 14.24 -3.05 -23.32
C ALA A 9 14.15 -1.51 -23.26
N ILE A 10 12.98 -0.94 -23.56
CA ILE A 10 12.75 0.50 -23.46
C ILE A 10 12.91 0.98 -22.01
N LEU A 11 12.32 0.29 -21.05
CA LEU A 11 12.47 0.62 -19.63
C LEU A 11 13.92 0.55 -19.17
N MET A 12 14.66 -0.48 -19.60
CA MET A 12 16.07 -0.62 -19.28
C MET A 12 16.91 0.53 -19.85
N ILE A 13 16.71 0.88 -21.12
CA ILE A 13 17.41 2.00 -21.76
C ILE A 13 17.08 3.33 -21.07
N ILE A 14 15.80 3.60 -20.79
CA ILE A 14 15.37 4.82 -20.10
C ILE A 14 16.02 4.90 -18.71
N SER A 15 16.01 3.80 -17.96
CA SER A 15 16.61 3.75 -16.63
C SER A 15 18.12 4.05 -16.68
N VAL A 16 18.85 3.44 -17.61
CA VAL A 16 20.28 3.71 -17.81
C VAL A 16 20.52 5.17 -18.17
N ILE A 17 19.72 5.75 -19.07
CA ILE A 17 19.82 7.16 -19.45
C ILE A 17 19.62 8.07 -18.23
N VAL A 18 18.58 7.82 -17.43
CA VAL A 18 18.30 8.61 -16.22
C VAL A 18 19.47 8.54 -15.24
N ILE A 19 20.08 7.37 -15.04
CA ILE A 19 21.24 7.20 -14.16
C ILE A 19 22.43 8.03 -14.67
N VAL A 20 22.74 7.93 -15.96
CA VAL A 20 23.86 8.66 -16.57
C VAL A 20 23.64 10.16 -16.47
N VAL A 21 22.44 10.65 -16.77
CA VAL A 21 22.09 12.07 -16.66
C VAL A 21 22.18 12.54 -15.21
N TYR A 22 21.70 11.76 -14.25
CA TYR A 22 21.78 12.10 -12.83
C TYR A 22 23.24 12.24 -12.37
N ILE A 23 24.08 11.25 -12.66
CA ILE A 23 25.52 11.29 -12.33
C ILE A 23 26.18 12.51 -13.01
N TRP A 24 25.87 12.77 -14.27
CA TRP A 24 26.41 13.92 -14.98
C TRP A 24 26.02 15.25 -14.32
N LEU A 25 24.74 15.45 -13.96
CA LEU A 25 24.28 16.66 -13.28
C LEU A 25 24.91 16.86 -11.89
N THR A 26 25.15 15.77 -11.16
CA THR A 26 25.70 15.83 -9.80
C THR A 26 27.21 16.07 -9.79
N PHE A 27 27.97 15.44 -10.70
CA PHE A 27 29.43 15.50 -10.69
C PHE A 27 30.03 16.50 -11.69
N LEU A 28 29.30 16.84 -12.75
CA LEU A 28 29.73 17.77 -13.80
C LEU A 28 28.62 18.78 -14.10
N PRO A 29 28.21 19.59 -13.11
CA PRO A 29 27.11 20.52 -13.27
C PRO A 29 27.45 21.60 -14.33
N PRO A 30 26.56 21.84 -15.32
CA PRO A 30 26.80 22.85 -16.36
C PRO A 30 26.69 24.29 -15.83
N TRP A 31 25.98 24.50 -14.72
CA TRP A 31 25.88 25.79 -14.03
C TRP A 31 26.16 25.66 -12.53
N PRO A 32 26.64 26.74 -11.88
CA PRO A 32 26.91 26.74 -10.45
C PRO A 32 25.64 26.39 -9.65
N ASN A 33 25.80 25.54 -8.62
CA ASN A 33 24.78 25.14 -7.64
C ASN A 33 23.69 24.15 -8.12
N ILE A 34 23.70 23.69 -9.38
CA ILE A 34 22.76 22.65 -9.83
C ILE A 34 22.95 21.35 -9.07
N ASP A 35 24.21 20.94 -8.89
CA ASP A 35 24.63 19.77 -8.11
C ASP A 35 24.00 19.78 -6.72
N ILE A 36 24.08 20.92 -6.02
CA ILE A 36 23.53 21.10 -4.69
C ILE A 36 22.00 21.03 -4.72
N VAL A 37 21.35 21.66 -5.71
CA VAL A 37 19.88 21.62 -5.84
C VAL A 37 19.39 20.19 -6.09
N VAL A 38 20.04 19.46 -7.01
CA VAL A 38 19.71 18.07 -7.33
C VAL A 38 19.86 17.18 -6.10
N LEU A 39 20.98 17.30 -5.38
CA LEU A 39 21.23 16.54 -4.15
C LEU A 39 20.23 16.88 -3.04
N LYS A 40 19.91 18.16 -2.84
CA LYS A 40 18.89 18.59 -1.89
C LYS A 40 17.52 18.01 -2.24
N LEU A 41 17.15 18.04 -3.51
CA LEU A 41 15.87 17.52 -3.98
C LEU A 41 15.79 16.00 -3.74
N THR A 42 16.80 15.23 -4.16
CA THR A 42 16.80 13.77 -3.94
C THR A 42 16.87 13.40 -2.48
N GLY A 43 17.66 14.13 -1.67
CA GLY A 43 17.72 13.92 -0.23
C GLY A 43 16.37 14.22 0.45
N THR A 44 15.69 15.29 0.04
CA THR A 44 14.37 15.65 0.56
C THR A 44 13.32 14.61 0.18
N VAL A 45 13.35 14.09 -1.06
CA VAL A 45 12.44 13.03 -1.50
C VAL A 45 12.71 11.73 -0.75
N ALA A 46 13.97 11.37 -0.53
CA ALA A 46 14.34 10.17 0.22
C ALA A 46 13.85 10.24 1.68
N ILE A 47 14.14 11.35 2.36
CA ILE A 47 13.68 11.60 3.74
C ILE A 47 12.15 11.67 3.78
N GLY A 48 11.53 12.44 2.89
CA GLY A 48 10.08 12.60 2.80
C GLY A 48 9.35 11.28 2.51
N GLY A 49 9.93 10.38 1.72
CA GLY A 49 9.40 9.04 1.50
C GLY A 49 9.40 8.20 2.77
N VAL A 50 10.54 8.13 3.47
CA VAL A 50 10.66 7.37 4.73
C VAL A 50 9.73 7.94 5.80
N PHE A 51 9.80 9.25 6.05
CA PHE A 51 8.97 9.89 7.06
C PHE A 51 7.50 9.96 6.64
N GLY A 52 7.19 10.00 5.36
CA GLY A 52 5.82 9.89 4.86
C GLY A 52 5.19 8.54 5.22
N VAL A 53 5.93 7.45 5.04
CA VAL A 53 5.49 6.11 5.48
C VAL A 53 5.34 6.06 7.01
N LEU A 54 6.32 6.56 7.76
CA LEU A 54 6.23 6.59 9.23
C LEU A 54 5.05 7.43 9.72
N ALA A 55 4.80 8.59 9.11
CA ALA A 55 3.68 9.45 9.42
C ALA A 55 2.35 8.77 9.10
N TRP A 56 2.26 8.05 7.98
CA TRP A 56 1.07 7.27 7.65
C TRP A 56 0.79 6.17 8.68
N ILE A 57 1.82 5.41 9.06
CA ILE A 57 1.70 4.38 10.10
C ILE A 57 1.27 5.02 11.43
N GLY A 58 1.95 6.08 11.86
CA GLY A 58 1.60 6.82 13.07
C GLY A 58 0.18 7.38 13.04
N TYR A 59 -0.27 7.89 11.90
CA TYR A 59 -1.63 8.35 11.68
C TYR A 59 -2.64 7.20 11.87
N THR A 60 -2.39 6.04 11.26
CA THR A 60 -3.29 4.89 11.44
C THR A 60 -3.34 4.43 12.90
N LEU A 61 -2.20 4.34 13.60
CA LEU A 61 -2.17 3.94 15.01
C LEU A 61 -2.88 4.96 15.93
N ALA A 62 -2.72 6.26 15.65
CA ALA A 62 -3.35 7.31 16.44
C ALA A 62 -4.87 7.40 16.22
N THR A 63 -5.33 7.02 15.03
CA THR A 63 -6.75 7.11 14.63
C THR A 63 -7.49 5.78 14.71
N THR A 64 -6.80 4.67 14.90
CA THR A 64 -7.43 3.39 15.24
C THR A 64 -7.76 3.37 16.73
N PRO A 65 -9.04 3.43 17.11
CA PRO A 65 -9.43 3.11 18.48
C PRO A 65 -8.98 1.68 18.79
N PRO A 66 -8.57 1.40 20.03
CA PRO A 66 -8.15 0.06 20.43
C PRO A 66 -9.23 -0.95 19.99
N PRO A 67 -8.83 -2.07 19.39
CA PRO A 67 -9.76 -3.07 18.88
C PRO A 67 -10.79 -3.37 19.97
N LYS A 68 -12.08 -3.25 19.63
CA LYS A 68 -13.17 -3.48 20.57
C LYS A 68 -12.92 -4.83 21.29
N PRO A 69 -13.21 -4.94 22.60
CA PRO A 69 -13.11 -6.22 23.31
C PRO A 69 -13.83 -7.31 22.52
N ILE A 70 -13.18 -8.46 22.36
CA ILE A 70 -13.65 -9.59 21.55
C ILE A 70 -15.09 -9.99 21.91
N GLU A 71 -15.47 -9.81 23.18
CA GLU A 71 -16.80 -10.10 23.72
C GLU A 71 -17.95 -9.29 23.12
N GLU A 72 -17.72 -8.04 22.67
CA GLU A 72 -18.77 -7.23 22.02
C GLU A 72 -18.96 -7.61 20.56
N ILE A 73 -17.87 -7.99 19.89
CA ILE A 73 -17.87 -8.45 18.49
C ILE A 73 -18.56 -9.82 18.39
N GLU A 74 -18.27 -10.75 19.32
CA GLU A 74 -18.97 -12.04 19.38
C GLU A 74 -20.47 -11.89 19.65
N LYS A 75 -20.86 -10.95 20.53
CA LYS A 75 -22.29 -10.68 20.81
C LYS A 75 -23.02 -9.99 19.66
N GLU A 76 -22.37 -9.12 18.90
CA GLU A 76 -22.93 -8.52 17.68
C GLU A 76 -23.09 -9.58 16.58
N ILE A 77 -22.09 -10.44 16.36
CA ILE A 77 -22.15 -11.56 15.39
C ILE A 77 -23.21 -12.59 15.79
N GLU A 78 -23.30 -12.98 17.07
CA GLU A 78 -24.36 -13.91 17.53
C GLU A 78 -25.76 -13.33 17.36
N LYS A 79 -25.93 -12.01 17.50
CA LYS A 79 -27.21 -11.34 17.29
C LYS A 79 -27.59 -11.29 15.81
N GLU A 80 -26.66 -10.94 14.92
CA GLU A 80 -26.90 -10.99 13.47
C GLU A 80 -27.20 -12.42 12.99
N VAL A 81 -26.48 -13.43 13.49
CA VAL A 81 -26.71 -14.84 13.15
C VAL A 81 -28.03 -15.38 13.72
N LYS A 82 -28.49 -14.88 14.88
CA LYS A 82 -29.81 -15.23 15.45
C LYS A 82 -30.97 -14.52 14.74
N GLU A 83 -30.78 -13.28 14.29
CA GLU A 83 -31.79 -12.53 13.54
C GLU A 83 -31.97 -13.07 12.11
N GLU A 84 -30.96 -13.69 11.50
CA GLU A 84 -31.05 -14.33 10.17
C GLU A 84 -31.68 -15.75 10.18
N LYS A 85 -31.71 -16.44 11.33
CA LYS A 85 -32.22 -17.83 11.44
C LYS A 85 -33.64 -18.07 12.02
N PRO A 86 -34.68 -17.21 11.93
CA PRO A 86 -35.98 -17.54 12.54
C PRO A 86 -36.90 -18.50 11.77
N ILE A 87 -36.54 -19.11 10.62
CA ILE A 87 -37.57 -19.74 9.74
C ILE A 87 -37.39 -21.25 9.44
N GLU A 88 -36.27 -21.91 9.73
CA GLU A 88 -36.08 -23.33 9.33
C GLU A 88 -36.29 -24.39 10.44
N GLU A 89 -37.11 -24.09 11.46
CA GLU A 89 -37.65 -25.15 12.33
C GLU A 89 -39.12 -25.41 12.02
N LYS A 90 -39.37 -26.25 11.00
CA LYS A 90 -40.53 -27.15 11.02
C LYS A 90 -40.04 -28.59 10.82
N PRO A 91 -40.40 -29.52 11.72
CA PRO A 91 -39.85 -30.87 11.77
C PRO A 91 -40.50 -31.73 10.70
N VAL A 92 -39.69 -32.41 9.89
CA VAL A 92 -40.13 -33.57 9.10
C VAL A 92 -39.61 -34.82 9.79
N GLU A 93 -40.30 -35.19 10.86
CA GLU A 93 -40.45 -36.58 11.26
C GLU A 93 -41.62 -37.18 10.46
N GLU A 94 -41.57 -38.48 10.18
CA GLU A 94 -42.60 -39.33 9.52
C GLU A 94 -42.70 -39.40 7.98
N LYS A 95 -42.07 -40.44 7.39
CA LYS A 95 -42.72 -41.64 6.75
C LYS A 95 -41.66 -42.36 5.89
N LYS A 96 -41.15 -43.52 6.32
CA LYS A 96 -41.61 -44.87 5.92
C LYS A 96 -41.94 -44.98 4.42
N GLU A 97 -40.99 -45.46 3.62
CA GLU A 97 -41.06 -46.70 2.82
C GLU A 97 -39.67 -47.07 2.28
#